data_AF-A0AAD9JPT9-F1
#
_entry.id   AF-A0AAD9JPT9-F1
#
_cell.length_a   1.000
_cell.length_b   1.000
_cell.length_c   1.000
_cell.angle_alpha   90.00
_cell.angle_beta   90.00
_cell.angle_gamma   90.00
#
_symmetry.space_group_name_H-M   'P 1'
#
loop_
_entity.id
_entity.type
_entity.pdbx_description
1 polymer ?
#
loop_
_entity_poly.entity_id
_entity_poly.type
_entity_poly.pdbx_seq_one_letter_code
_entity_poly.pdbx_strand_id
1 'polypeptide(L)'
;MKHEHFRCKYGYTDSYGVRRLKSYSAVGEAVKAIRSYCEHKNISIGQLFHRLDSDGSLSLSYEEFKNGLKEARIPITDGQIQALINTLDQDGDGELDFSEIVLGIEKFKE
;
A
#
# COMPACT_ATOMS: atom_id res chain seq x y z
N MET A 1 6.29 -0.52 45.67
CA MET A 1 5.08 -0.27 44.89
C MET A 1 5.19 -1.10 43.62
N LYS A 2 4.39 -2.17 43.51
CA LYS A 2 4.47 -3.14 42.42
C LYS A 2 3.74 -2.53 41.23
N HIS A 3 4.46 -2.14 40.18
CA HIS A 3 3.81 -1.66 38.96
C HIS A 3 3.31 -2.88 38.17
N GLU A 4 1.99 -2.92 38.02
CA GLU A 4 1.24 -3.92 37.27
C GLU A 4 1.73 -4.05 35.83
N HIS A 5 1.69 -5.31 35.37
CA HIS A 5 2.07 -5.75 34.04
C HIS A 5 1.39 -4.94 32.93
N PHE A 6 2.18 -4.12 32.22
CA PHE A 6 1.82 -3.68 30.88
C PHE A 6 1.86 -4.88 29.95
N ARG A 7 0.66 -5.35 29.58
CA ARG A 7 0.42 -6.46 28.66
C ARG A 7 0.62 -5.98 27.21
N CYS A 8 1.86 -5.70 26.81
CA CYS A 8 2.18 -5.53 25.39
C CYS A 8 2.55 -6.90 24.79
N LYS A 9 1.61 -7.49 24.05
CA LYS A 9 1.88 -8.67 23.22
C LYS A 9 2.58 -8.20 21.93
N TYR A 10 3.73 -8.83 21.65
CA TYR A 10 4.54 -8.77 20.43
C TYR A 10 5.43 -7.53 20.20
N GLY A 11 6.74 -7.75 20.31
CA GLY A 11 7.78 -6.88 19.76
C GLY A 11 9.17 -7.35 20.19
N TYR A 12 9.85 -8.14 19.36
CA TYR A 12 11.28 -8.40 19.53
C TYR A 12 12.06 -7.14 19.16
N THR A 13 12.91 -6.66 20.06
CA THR A 13 13.88 -5.58 19.80
C THR A 13 15.24 -6.20 19.52
N ASP A 14 15.70 -6.17 18.27
CA ASP A 14 17.12 -6.39 17.97
C ASP A 14 17.91 -5.14 18.39
N SER A 15 19.09 -5.37 18.97
CA SER A 15 19.91 -4.44 19.76
C SER A 15 20.66 -3.36 18.98
N TYR A 16 20.29 -3.12 17.72
CA TYR A 16 20.88 -2.07 16.88
C TYR A 16 19.82 -0.98 16.69
N GLY A 17 19.93 0.12 17.44
CA GLY A 17 19.03 1.28 17.46
C GLY A 17 18.91 2.05 16.14
N VAL A 18 18.57 1.36 15.06
CA VAL A 18 18.19 1.93 13.77
C VAL A 18 16.82 1.33 13.45
N ARG A 19 15.78 2.17 13.49
CA ARG A 19 14.47 1.84 12.91
C ARG A 19 14.62 1.70 11.39
N ARG A 20 15.18 0.60 10.90
CA ARG A 20 14.88 0.12 9.56
C ARG A 20 13.46 -0.45 9.62
N LEU A 21 12.47 0.44 9.62
CA LEU A 21 11.14 0.07 9.13
C LEU A 21 11.38 -0.37 7.69
N LYS A 22 11.41 -1.70 7.49
CA LYS A 22 11.74 -2.31 6.21
C LYS A 22 10.73 -1.77 5.20
N SER A 23 11.17 -0.96 4.25
CA SER A 23 10.36 -0.44 3.13
C SER A 23 9.45 -1.53 2.52
N TYR A 24 9.98 -2.75 2.42
CA TYR A 24 9.27 -3.95 1.99
C TYR A 24 7.98 -4.29 2.77
N SER A 25 7.91 -4.05 4.09
CA SER A 25 6.69 -4.33 4.85
C SER A 25 5.60 -3.30 4.60
N ALA A 26 5.96 -2.05 4.33
CA ALA A 26 4.99 -1.00 4.05
C ALA A 26 4.26 -1.26 2.72
N VAL A 27 5.03 -1.62 1.69
CA VAL A 27 4.52 -1.99 0.37
C VAL A 27 3.68 -3.27 0.45
N GLY A 28 4.19 -4.31 1.12
CA GLY A 28 3.48 -5.58 1.27
C GLY A 28 2.13 -5.44 1.99
N GLU A 29 2.07 -4.64 3.06
CA GLU A 29 0.80 -4.38 3.78
C GLU A 29 -0.20 -3.58 2.92
N ALA A 30 0.28 -2.62 2.13
CA ALA A 30 -0.56 -1.86 1.21
C ALA A 30 -1.14 -2.76 0.10
N VAL A 31 -0.30 -3.58 -0.55
CA VAL A 31 -0.73 -4.55 -1.57
C VAL A 31 -1.74 -5.54 -0.98
N LYS A 32 -1.49 -6.03 0.23
CA LYS A 32 -2.38 -6.97 0.92
C LYS A 32 -3.75 -6.35 1.24
N ALA A 33 -3.77 -5.10 1.67
CA ALA A 33 -5.00 -4.38 1.97
C ALA A 33 -5.83 -4.14 0.70
N ILE A 34 -5.18 -3.75 -0.41
CA ILE A 34 -5.81 -3.60 -1.72
C ILE A 34 -6.37 -4.94 -2.22
N ARG A 35 -5.59 -6.02 -2.14
CA ARG A 35 -6.02 -7.36 -2.55
C ARG A 35 -7.23 -7.84 -1.75
N SER A 36 -7.19 -7.67 -0.43
CA SER A 36 -8.31 -8.00 0.45
C SER A 36 -9.57 -7.23 0.05
N TYR A 37 -9.45 -5.92 -0.22
CA TYR A 37 -10.56 -5.11 -0.70
C TYR A 37 -11.14 -5.63 -2.02
N CYS A 38 -10.28 -5.94 -3.00
CA CYS A 38 -10.70 -6.49 -4.30
C CYS A 38 -11.45 -7.82 -4.15
N GLU A 39 -10.96 -8.72 -3.28
CA GLU A 39 -11.63 -10.00 -2.98
C GLU A 39 -13.01 -9.77 -2.34
N HIS A 40 -13.09 -8.87 -1.34
CA HIS A 40 -14.35 -8.54 -0.67
C HIS A 40 -15.38 -7.89 -1.60
N LYS A 41 -14.95 -7.07 -2.55
CA LYS A 41 -15.81 -6.40 -3.53
C LYS A 41 -16.07 -7.22 -4.78
N ASN A 42 -15.44 -8.38 -4.92
CA ASN A 42 -15.48 -9.23 -6.11
C ASN A 42 -15.13 -8.46 -7.40
N ILE A 43 -14.16 -7.54 -7.31
CA ILE A 43 -13.68 -6.74 -8.45
C ILE A 43 -12.26 -7.13 -8.79
N SER A 44 -11.91 -6.99 -10.06
CA SER A 44 -10.51 -7.09 -10.46
C SER A 44 -9.74 -5.86 -9.99
N ILE A 45 -8.43 -6.03 -9.86
CA ILE A 45 -7.52 -4.95 -9.54
C ILE A 45 -7.68 -3.83 -10.55
N GLY A 46 -7.64 -4.13 -11.85
CA GLY A 46 -7.87 -3.12 -12.89
C GLY A 46 -9.20 -2.36 -12.77
N GLN A 47 -10.28 -3.01 -12.32
CA GLN A 47 -11.55 -2.34 -12.04
C GLN A 47 -11.49 -1.43 -10.82
N LEU A 48 -10.71 -1.78 -9.80
CA LEU A 48 -10.44 -0.88 -8.69
C LEU A 48 -9.71 0.35 -9.21
N PHE A 49 -8.62 0.18 -9.97
CA PHE A 49 -7.85 1.30 -10.53
C PHE A 49 -8.71 2.23 -11.38
N HIS A 50 -9.54 1.67 -12.27
CA HIS A 50 -10.49 2.47 -13.06
C HIS A 50 -11.55 3.20 -12.22
N ARG A 51 -11.81 2.78 -10.97
CA ARG A 51 -12.68 3.52 -10.05
C ARG A 51 -11.95 4.62 -9.29
N LEU A 52 -10.64 4.51 -9.12
CA LEU A 52 -9.84 5.54 -8.46
C LEU A 52 -9.44 6.64 -9.45
N ASP A 53 -9.14 6.25 -10.70
CA ASP A 53 -8.91 7.15 -11.83
C ASP A 53 -10.19 7.92 -12.15
N SER A 54 -10.24 9.16 -11.68
CA SER A 54 -11.42 10.04 -11.82
C SER A 54 -11.30 10.96 -13.03
N ASP A 55 -10.08 11.23 -13.49
CA ASP A 55 -9.80 12.07 -14.66
C ASP A 55 -9.81 11.27 -15.97
N GLY A 56 -9.74 9.93 -15.89
CA GLY A 56 -9.70 9.04 -17.05
C GLY A 56 -8.35 9.07 -17.76
N SER A 57 -7.29 9.40 -17.03
CA SER A 57 -5.92 9.52 -17.54
C SER A 57 -5.29 8.16 -17.82
N LEU A 58 -5.86 7.06 -17.27
CA LEU A 58 -5.29 5.71 -17.25
C LEU A 58 -4.01 5.56 -16.40
N SER A 59 -3.71 6.60 -15.63
CA SER A 59 -2.60 6.70 -14.69
C SER A 59 -3.16 7.11 -13.33
N LEU A 60 -2.50 6.76 -12.23
CA LEU A 60 -2.94 7.13 -10.89
C LEU A 60 -1.90 7.96 -10.18
N SER A 61 -2.19 9.25 -10.07
CA SER A 61 -1.34 10.17 -9.32
C SER A 61 -1.44 9.90 -7.82
N TYR A 62 -0.45 10.38 -7.05
CA TYR A 62 -0.46 10.29 -5.59
C TYR A 62 -1.77 10.76 -4.94
N GLU A 63 -2.32 11.87 -5.42
CA GLU A 63 -3.54 12.47 -4.86
C GLU A 63 -4.78 11.61 -5.14
N GLU A 64 -4.92 11.09 -6.35
CA GLU A 64 -6.00 10.21 -6.74
C GLU A 64 -5.94 8.89 -5.97
N PHE A 65 -4.74 8.33 -5.84
CA PHE A 65 -4.54 7.09 -5.09
C PHE A 65 -4.90 7.28 -3.62
N LYS A 66 -4.47 8.39 -3.02
CA LYS A 66 -4.81 8.76 -1.65
C LYS A 66 -6.32 8.97 -1.45
N ASN A 67 -6.96 9.72 -2.34
CA ASN A 67 -8.40 9.98 -2.27
C ASN A 67 -9.20 8.69 -2.47
N GLY A 68 -8.81 7.88 -3.43
CA GLY A 68 -9.42 6.59 -3.72
C GLY A 68 -9.31 5.60 -2.55
N LEU A 69 -8.14 5.48 -1.92
CA LEU A 69 -7.97 4.64 -0.74
C LEU A 69 -8.79 5.13 0.45
N LYS A 70 -8.91 6.45 0.63
CA LYS A 70 -9.74 7.08 1.66
C LYS A 70 -11.22 6.80 1.42
N GLU A 71 -11.68 6.87 0.18
CA GLU A 71 -13.05 6.52 -0.21
C GLU A 71 -13.34 5.03 -0.01
N ALA A 72 -12.39 4.18 -0.41
CA ALA A 72 -12.43 2.74 -0.20
C ALA A 72 -12.33 2.32 1.28
N ARG A 73 -12.09 3.28 2.20
CA ARG A 73 -11.92 3.08 3.65
C ARG A 73 -10.78 2.09 3.98
N ILE A 74 -9.75 2.04 3.13
CA ILE A 74 -8.62 1.14 3.32
C ILE A 74 -7.64 1.81 4.31
N PRO A 75 -7.24 1.13 5.39
CA PRO A 75 -6.36 1.69 6.40
C PRO A 75 -4.90 1.68 5.90
N ILE A 76 -4.58 2.61 5.01
CA ILE A 76 -3.24 2.85 4.49
C ILE A 76 -2.80 4.28 4.84
N THR A 77 -1.53 4.42 5.20
CA THR A 77 -0.90 5.70 5.52
C THR A 77 -0.23 6.34 4.30
N ASP A 78 -0.08 7.66 4.30
CA ASP A 78 0.62 8.40 3.23
C ASP A 78 2.02 7.83 2.92
N GLY A 79 2.77 7.40 3.95
CA GLY A 79 4.08 6.78 3.76
C GLY A 79 4.03 5.42 3.07
N GLN A 80 2.96 4.65 3.27
CA GLN A 80 2.74 3.39 2.55
C GLN A 80 2.34 3.64 1.10
N ILE A 81 1.54 4.68 0.83
CA ILE A 81 1.18 5.09 -0.53
C ILE A 81 2.45 5.49 -1.30
N GLN A 82 3.26 6.36 -0.71
CA GLN A 82 4.50 6.82 -1.35
C GLN A 82 5.48 5.68 -1.59
N ALA A 83 5.57 4.72 -0.64
CA ALA A 83 6.41 3.54 -0.81
C ALA A 83 5.87 2.62 -1.91
N LEU A 84 4.56 2.46 -2.00
CA LEU A 84 3.90 1.67 -3.04
C LEU A 84 4.18 2.29 -4.42
N ILE A 85 3.95 3.60 -4.57
CA ILE A 85 4.22 4.33 -5.82
C ILE A 85 5.68 4.15 -6.22
N ASN A 86 6.64 4.53 -5.37
CA ASN A 86 8.08 4.36 -5.66
C ASN A 86 8.53 2.93 -5.99
N THR A 87 7.74 1.91 -5.61
CA THR A 87 8.10 0.51 -5.88
C THR A 87 7.45 -0.02 -7.15
N LEU A 88 6.29 0.52 -7.52
CA LEU A 88 5.55 0.12 -8.72
C LEU A 88 5.96 0.96 -9.92
N ASP A 89 6.19 2.26 -9.70
CA ASP A 89 6.70 3.24 -10.66
C ASP A 89 8.09 2.80 -11.15
N GLN A 90 8.13 2.34 -12.40
CA GLN A 90 9.33 1.84 -13.05
C GLN A 90 10.01 2.93 -13.88
N ASP A 91 9.26 3.88 -14.41
CA ASP A 91 9.78 4.94 -15.27
C ASP A 91 10.19 6.22 -14.51
N GLY A 92 9.71 6.38 -13.28
CA GLY A 92 10.08 7.42 -12.34
C GLY A 92 9.33 8.74 -12.53
N ASP A 93 8.17 8.74 -13.19
CA ASP A 93 7.35 9.93 -13.39
C ASP A 93 6.56 10.35 -12.15
N GLY A 94 6.46 9.47 -11.14
CA GLY A 94 5.72 9.70 -9.91
C GLY A 94 4.22 9.45 -10.01
N GLU A 95 3.76 8.93 -11.15
CA GLU A 95 2.42 8.41 -11.37
C GLU A 95 2.46 6.88 -11.46
N LEU A 96 1.31 6.23 -11.49
CA LEU A 96 1.24 4.78 -11.67
C LEU A 96 0.38 4.46 -12.85
N ASP A 97 1.01 3.99 -13.93
CA ASP A 97 0.28 3.54 -15.09
C ASP A 97 -0.41 2.20 -14.83
N PHE A 98 -1.56 2.01 -15.48
CA PHE A 98 -2.29 0.73 -15.43
C PHE A 98 -1.38 -0.48 -15.72
N SER A 99 -0.47 -0.34 -16.68
CA SER A 99 0.48 -1.39 -17.06
C SER A 99 1.45 -1.73 -15.93
N GLU A 100 2.01 -0.72 -15.27
CA GLU A 100 2.98 -0.87 -14.18
C GLU A 100 2.35 -1.51 -12.95
N ILE A 101 1.12 -1.11 -12.64
CA ILE A 101 0.33 -1.68 -11.54
C ILE A 101 0.10 -3.18 -11.74
N VAL A 102 -0.33 -3.58 -12.94
CA VAL A 102 -0.61 -4.99 -13.26
C VAL A 102 0.67 -5.82 -13.13
N LEU A 103 1.76 -5.33 -13.72
CA LEU A 103 3.08 -5.97 -13.64
C LEU A 103 3.62 -6.02 -12.21
N GLY A 104 3.50 -4.92 -11.48
CA GLY A 104 4.00 -4.81 -10.12
C GLY A 104 3.25 -5.72 -9.16
N ILE A 105 1.92 -5.77 -9.23
CA ILE A 105 1.13 -6.68 -8.39
C ILE A 105 1.38 -8.15 -8.76
N GLU A 106 1.67 -8.45 -10.03
CA GLU A 106 2.10 -9.79 -10.43
C GLU A 106 3.47 -10.17 -9.83
N LYS A 107 4.40 -9.22 -9.68
CA LYS A 107 5.67 -9.44 -8.97
C LYS A 107 5.49 -9.72 -7.47
N PHE A 108 4.42 -9.24 -6.84
CA PHE A 108 4.13 -9.47 -5.42
C PHE A 108 3.34 -10.76 -5.14
N LYS A 109 3.25 -11.68 -6.11
CA LYS A 109 2.52 -12.94 -5.98
C LYS A 109 3.30 -14.06 -5.28
N GLU A 110 4.50 -13.78 -4.75
CA GLU A 110 5.39 -14.75 -4.08
C GLU A 110 5.10 -14.92 -2.58
#